data_AF-A0A975TPC0-F1
#
_entry.id   AF-A0A975TPC0-F1
#
_cell.length_a   1.000
_cell.length_b   1.000
_cell.length_c   1.000
_cell.angle_alpha   90.00
_cell.angle_beta   90.00
_cell.angle_gamma   90.00
#
_symmetry.space_group_name_H-M   'P 1'
#
loop_
_entity.id
_entity.type
_entity.pdbx_description
1 polymer ?
#
loop_
_entity_poly.entity_id
_entity_poly.type
_entity_poly.pdbx_seq_one_letter_code
_entity_poly.pdbx_strand_id
1 'polypeptide(L)'
;MHDRPFRTLPEELLLACVDPDTGVVRRPDFFNRVLSGAVFAELDLCGAITIENLRIVELRPVTLGEPVIDSISEEFVTYIRRGQPNTGQTRLVGPRESLDALRPELPRGVVSRLIAGARIGISAASTRLELQGWISGWPGFRDIEPRYLEALETSGLLTAHRRRVLGIVPRTTWSVVSPEHARHAAATIDEAVRAVVYGAGPGAPSPRAVCLVALVGSSGLAMRLYPGPGNQGTRDRIEQITEGHPIGAAVSAAREADWKAREAD
;
A
#
# COMPACT_ATOMS: atom_id res chain seq x y z
N MET A 1 -22.25 7.10 -16.41
CA MET A 1 -21.67 6.87 -15.09
C MET A 1 -21.18 5.44 -15.11
N HIS A 2 -19.92 5.23 -15.50
CA HIS A 2 -19.38 3.88 -15.65
C HIS A 2 -19.14 3.33 -14.25
N ASP A 3 -19.95 2.35 -13.87
CA ASP A 3 -19.67 1.48 -12.74
C ASP A 3 -18.31 0.85 -13.02
N ARG A 4 -17.29 1.24 -12.25
CA ARG A 4 -15.92 0.74 -12.44
C ARG A 4 -15.93 -0.69 -11.89
N PRO A 5 -15.76 -1.73 -12.72
CA PRO A 5 -16.13 -3.09 -12.32
C PRO A 5 -15.26 -3.65 -11.18
N PHE A 6 -14.09 -3.07 -10.91
CA PHE A 6 -13.28 -3.38 -9.74
C PHE A 6 -12.57 -2.12 -9.23
N ARG A 7 -12.71 -1.82 -7.93
CA ARG A 7 -11.87 -0.84 -7.23
C ARG A 7 -10.61 -1.53 -6.73
N THR A 8 -9.52 -0.79 -6.69
CA THR A 8 -8.26 -1.28 -6.12
C THR A 8 -8.32 -1.39 -4.59
N LEU A 9 -7.49 -2.23 -3.96
CA LEU A 9 -7.42 -2.41 -2.51
C LEU A 9 -7.18 -1.07 -1.78
N PRO A 10 -6.28 -0.17 -2.24
CA PRO A 10 -6.13 1.16 -1.65
C PRO A 10 -7.41 1.99 -1.69
N GLU A 11 -8.15 1.96 -2.80
CA GLU A 11 -9.43 2.68 -2.96
C GLU A 11 -10.52 2.12 -2.04
N GLU A 12 -10.65 0.79 -1.95
CA GLU A 12 -11.61 0.14 -1.06
C GLU A 12 -11.33 0.49 0.41
N LEU A 13 -10.06 0.48 0.81
CA LEU A 13 -9.67 0.84 2.18
C LEU A 13 -9.92 2.32 2.48
N LEU A 14 -9.69 3.24 1.53
CA LEU A 14 -9.99 4.66 1.70
C LEU A 14 -11.49 4.94 1.77
N LEU A 15 -12.30 4.29 0.94
CA LEU A 15 -13.75 4.42 0.98
C LEU A 15 -14.33 3.79 2.24
N ALA A 16 -13.74 2.71 2.73
CA ALA A 16 -14.09 2.15 4.02
C ALA A 16 -13.84 3.16 5.16
N CYS A 17 -12.81 4.02 5.06
CA CYS A 17 -12.53 5.11 6.02
C CYS A 17 -13.60 6.20 6.09
N VAL A 18 -14.61 6.18 5.22
CA VAL A 18 -15.72 7.11 5.32
C VAL A 18 -16.51 6.88 6.61
N ASP A 19 -16.71 7.96 7.34
CA ASP A 19 -17.60 8.05 8.48
C ASP A 19 -19.05 8.00 7.97
N PRO A 20 -19.88 7.04 8.41
CA PRO A 20 -21.20 6.81 7.84
C PRO A 20 -22.19 7.95 8.14
N ASP A 21 -21.99 8.68 9.25
CA ASP A 21 -22.89 9.73 9.70
C ASP A 21 -22.57 11.06 9.00
N THR A 22 -21.29 11.35 8.82
CA THR A 22 -20.83 12.63 8.26
C THR A 22 -20.45 12.56 6.78
N GLY A 23 -20.23 11.35 6.25
CA GLY A 23 -19.73 11.12 4.89
C GLY A 23 -18.27 11.54 4.69
N VAL A 24 -17.56 11.95 5.76
CA VAL A 24 -16.17 12.43 5.70
C VAL A 24 -15.20 11.26 5.80
N VAL A 25 -14.13 11.28 5.01
CA VAL A 25 -13.05 10.30 5.08
C VAL A 25 -12.23 10.55 6.36
N ARG A 26 -12.29 9.61 7.31
CA ARG A 26 -11.53 9.63 8.57
C ARG A 26 -10.60 8.41 8.63
N ARG A 27 -9.33 8.64 8.32
CA ARG A 27 -8.32 7.57 8.30
C ARG A 27 -7.68 7.41 9.68
N PRO A 28 -7.36 6.18 10.10
CA PRO A 28 -6.47 5.92 11.23
C PRO A 28 -5.10 6.57 11.06
N ASP A 29 -4.34 6.71 12.16
CA ASP A 29 -2.94 7.14 12.12
C ASP A 29 -2.11 6.23 11.20
N PHE A 30 -1.06 6.78 10.58
CA PHE A 30 -0.12 6.05 9.71
C PHE A 30 -0.78 5.28 8.54
N PHE A 31 -1.92 5.76 8.04
CA PHE A 31 -2.64 5.08 6.95
C PHE A 31 -1.86 4.97 5.64
N ASN A 32 -0.88 5.84 5.40
CA ASN A 32 0.05 5.71 4.28
C ASN A 32 0.70 4.33 4.22
N ARG A 33 1.07 3.73 5.37
CA ARG A 33 1.67 2.39 5.42
C ARG A 33 0.70 1.32 4.94
N VAL A 34 -0.57 1.48 5.26
CA VAL A 34 -1.66 0.59 4.83
C VAL A 34 -1.83 0.70 3.31
N LEU A 35 -1.85 1.92 2.77
CA LEU A 35 -1.95 2.13 1.32
C LEU A 35 -0.75 1.57 0.58
N SER A 36 0.47 1.73 1.10
CA SER A 36 1.68 1.13 0.55
C SER A 36 1.59 -0.40 0.49
N GLY A 37 1.16 -1.02 1.59
CA GLY A 37 0.92 -2.47 1.62
C GLY A 37 -0.17 -2.90 0.65
N ALA A 38 -1.26 -2.12 0.53
CA ALA A 38 -2.35 -2.39 -0.39
C ALA A 38 -1.92 -2.28 -1.87
N VAL A 39 -1.01 -1.36 -2.20
CA VAL A 39 -0.39 -1.30 -3.53
C VAL A 39 0.45 -2.55 -3.79
N PHE A 40 1.30 -2.98 -2.85
CA PHE A 40 2.04 -4.23 -3.03
C PHE A 40 1.13 -5.45 -3.11
N ALA A 41 0.03 -5.48 -2.36
CA ALA A 41 -0.97 -6.53 -2.47
C ALA A 41 -1.58 -6.58 -3.88
N GLU A 42 -1.94 -5.45 -4.47
CA GLU A 42 -2.44 -5.41 -5.85
C GLU A 42 -1.38 -5.87 -6.87
N LEU A 43 -0.13 -5.42 -6.70
CA LEU A 43 0.96 -5.85 -7.59
C LEU A 43 1.22 -7.37 -7.47
N ASP A 44 1.14 -7.94 -6.27
CA ASP A 44 1.32 -9.38 -6.04
C ASP A 44 0.15 -10.18 -6.62
N LEU A 45 -1.09 -9.73 -6.41
CA LEU A 45 -2.30 -10.33 -6.98
C LEU A 45 -2.30 -10.34 -8.51
N CYS A 46 -1.70 -9.33 -9.13
CA CYS A 46 -1.55 -9.25 -10.58
C CYS A 46 -0.28 -9.95 -11.11
N GLY A 47 0.53 -10.56 -10.23
CA GLY A 47 1.79 -11.22 -10.59
C GLY A 47 2.89 -10.27 -11.07
N ALA A 48 2.75 -8.98 -10.79
CA ALA A 48 3.74 -7.95 -11.08
C ALA A 48 4.89 -8.00 -10.09
N ILE A 49 4.64 -8.45 -8.87
CA ILE A 49 5.68 -8.83 -7.92
C ILE A 49 5.48 -10.26 -7.45
N THR A 50 6.51 -10.83 -6.87
CA THR A 50 6.42 -12.07 -6.10
C THR A 50 7.07 -11.85 -4.75
N ILE A 51 6.35 -12.20 -3.68
CA ILE A 51 6.82 -12.07 -2.32
C ILE A 51 7.18 -13.44 -1.75
N GLU A 52 8.44 -13.62 -1.36
CA GLU A 52 8.93 -14.81 -0.66
C GLU A 52 9.69 -14.39 0.59
N ASN A 53 9.45 -15.07 1.73
CA ASN A 53 10.15 -14.79 3.00
C ASN A 53 10.14 -13.29 3.36
N LEU A 54 8.98 -12.65 3.22
CA LEU A 54 8.78 -11.21 3.43
C LEU A 54 9.62 -10.30 2.53
N ARG A 55 10.09 -10.77 1.37
CA ARG A 55 10.90 -9.98 0.42
C ARG A 55 10.30 -10.07 -0.97
N ILE A 56 10.41 -8.98 -1.71
CA ILE A 56 10.10 -8.99 -3.14
C ILE A 56 11.27 -9.69 -3.84
N VAL A 57 11.01 -10.79 -4.53
CA VAL A 57 12.04 -11.59 -5.23
C VAL A 57 11.97 -11.47 -6.73
N GLU A 58 10.78 -11.19 -7.26
CA GLU A 58 10.53 -10.98 -8.68
C GLU A 58 9.76 -9.68 -8.89
N LEU A 59 10.08 -8.99 -9.99
CA LEU A 59 9.38 -7.80 -10.45
C LEU A 59 9.18 -7.88 -11.97
N ARG A 60 7.94 -7.66 -12.41
CA ARG A 60 7.53 -7.63 -13.81
C ARG A 60 6.78 -6.32 -14.07
N PRO A 61 7.12 -5.58 -15.14
CA PRO A 61 6.33 -4.44 -15.56
C PRO A 61 4.90 -4.88 -15.91
N VAL A 62 3.91 -4.21 -15.33
CA VAL A 62 2.50 -4.41 -15.62
C VAL A 62 1.84 -3.05 -15.83
N THR A 63 0.79 -3.03 -16.66
CA THR A 63 -0.15 -1.91 -16.76
C THR A 63 -1.53 -2.44 -16.42
N LEU A 64 -2.07 -1.98 -15.30
CA LEU A 64 -3.34 -2.41 -14.73
C LEU A 64 -4.51 -1.56 -15.25
N GLY A 65 -4.23 -0.48 -15.99
CA GLY A 65 -5.26 0.43 -16.49
C GLY A 65 -5.77 1.40 -15.42
N GLU A 66 -5.02 1.53 -14.33
CA GLU A 66 -5.36 2.29 -13.14
C GLU A 66 -4.25 3.33 -12.89
N PRO A 67 -4.51 4.64 -13.07
CA PRO A 67 -3.45 5.63 -13.27
C PRO A 67 -2.50 5.75 -12.07
N VAL A 68 -3.01 5.64 -10.84
CA VAL A 68 -2.18 5.77 -9.63
C VAL A 68 -1.26 4.57 -9.46
N ILE A 69 -1.79 3.35 -9.55
CA ILE A 69 -0.98 2.14 -9.38
C ILE A 69 -0.01 1.93 -10.55
N ASP A 70 -0.40 2.31 -11.77
CA ASP A 70 0.47 2.24 -12.94
C ASP A 70 1.65 3.20 -12.81
N SER A 71 1.40 4.43 -12.37
CA SER A 71 2.46 5.41 -12.07
C SER A 71 3.39 4.92 -10.97
N ILE A 72 2.85 4.38 -9.87
CA ILE A 72 3.67 3.85 -8.77
C ILE A 72 4.49 2.64 -9.23
N SER A 73 3.89 1.73 -10.00
CA SER A 73 4.57 0.56 -10.58
C SER A 73 5.74 0.98 -11.47
N GLU A 74 5.53 1.97 -12.36
CA GLU A 74 6.59 2.50 -13.23
C GLU A 74 7.71 3.16 -12.43
N GLU A 75 7.37 3.97 -11.42
CA GLU A 75 8.34 4.59 -10.51
C GLU A 75 9.15 3.52 -9.75
N PHE A 76 8.49 2.45 -9.29
CA PHE A 76 9.11 1.36 -8.56
C PHE A 76 10.08 0.57 -9.44
N VAL A 77 9.64 0.19 -10.64
CA VAL A 77 10.46 -0.48 -11.65
C VAL A 77 11.66 0.39 -12.03
N THR A 78 11.47 1.70 -12.22
CA THR A 78 12.55 2.63 -12.52
C THR A 78 13.53 2.76 -11.35
N TYR A 79 13.03 2.78 -10.11
CA TYR A 79 13.84 2.84 -8.91
C TYR A 79 14.75 1.62 -8.79
N ILE A 80 14.20 0.43 -9.00
CA ILE A 80 14.93 -0.84 -8.95
C ILE A 80 15.92 -0.96 -10.11
N ARG A 81 15.53 -0.65 -11.36
CA ARG A 81 16.44 -0.67 -12.52
C ARG A 81 17.65 0.24 -12.34
N ARG A 82 17.49 1.40 -11.66
CA ARG A 82 18.63 2.28 -11.33
C ARG A 82 19.60 1.64 -10.34
N GLY A 83 19.14 0.74 -9.47
CA GLY A 83 19.98 -0.05 -8.58
C GLY A 83 20.57 -1.30 -9.23
N GLN A 84 19.97 -1.78 -10.34
CA GLN A 84 20.34 -2.99 -11.07
C GLN A 84 20.33 -2.78 -12.60
N PRO A 85 21.24 -1.96 -13.16
CA PRO A 85 21.33 -1.84 -14.61
C PRO A 85 21.86 -3.13 -15.23
N ASN A 86 21.39 -3.41 -16.44
CA ASN A 86 21.73 -4.59 -17.26
C ASN A 86 21.25 -5.96 -16.75
N THR A 87 20.42 -6.02 -15.70
CA THR A 87 19.69 -7.26 -15.40
C THR A 87 18.52 -7.40 -16.37
N GLY A 88 18.71 -8.11 -17.48
CA GLY A 88 17.61 -8.59 -18.35
C GLY A 88 16.74 -9.66 -17.68
N GLN A 89 16.84 -9.81 -16.36
CA GLN A 89 16.18 -10.82 -15.53
C GLN A 89 15.08 -10.14 -14.70
N THR A 90 13.92 -10.77 -14.58
CA THR A 90 12.82 -10.33 -13.68
C THR A 90 13.13 -10.59 -12.21
N ARG A 91 14.13 -11.42 -11.91
CA ARG A 91 14.57 -11.74 -10.56
C ARG A 91 15.50 -10.64 -10.01
N LEU A 92 15.23 -10.20 -8.78
CA LEU A 92 16.07 -9.22 -8.11
C LEU A 92 17.41 -9.83 -7.68
N VAL A 93 18.50 -9.16 -8.03
CA VAL A 93 19.89 -9.61 -7.81
C VAL A 93 20.44 -9.07 -6.47
N GLY A 94 21.49 -9.69 -5.92
CA GLY A 94 22.09 -9.22 -4.66
C GLY A 94 22.90 -7.91 -4.81
N PRO A 95 23.10 -7.12 -3.73
CA PRO A 95 23.79 -5.84 -3.78
C PRO A 95 25.23 -5.88 -4.31
N ARG A 96 26.01 -6.93 -3.97
CA ARG A 96 27.40 -7.09 -4.46
C ARG A 96 27.45 -7.29 -5.97
N GLU A 97 26.62 -8.21 -6.45
CA GLU A 97 26.50 -8.54 -7.88
C GLU A 97 26.00 -7.33 -8.68
N SER A 98 25.04 -6.57 -8.15
CA SER A 98 24.61 -5.30 -8.76
C SER A 98 25.75 -4.28 -8.81
N LEU A 99 26.48 -4.07 -7.71
CA LEU A 99 27.60 -3.12 -7.67
C LEU A 99 28.72 -3.49 -8.65
N ASP A 100 29.03 -4.77 -8.80
CA ASP A 100 30.02 -5.26 -9.77
C ASP A 100 29.58 -4.98 -11.21
N ALA A 101 28.29 -5.17 -11.53
CA ALA A 101 27.71 -4.86 -12.84
C ALA A 101 27.71 -3.35 -13.16
N LEU A 102 27.64 -2.51 -12.13
CA LEU A 102 27.55 -1.04 -12.21
C LEU A 102 28.88 -0.31 -12.34
N ARG A 103 29.95 -0.93 -11.87
CA ARG A 103 31.31 -0.36 -11.85
C ARG A 103 31.77 0.22 -13.21
N PRO A 104 31.43 -0.36 -14.38
CA PRO A 104 31.84 0.18 -15.68
C PRO A 104 31.10 1.46 -16.12
N GLU A 105 29.88 1.71 -15.63
CA GLU A 105 28.97 2.78 -16.12
C GLU A 105 29.08 4.10 -15.33
N LEU A 106 29.87 4.11 -14.26
CA LEU A 106 29.96 5.27 -13.38
C LEU A 106 30.66 6.47 -14.07
N PRO A 107 30.13 7.71 -13.90
CA PRO A 107 30.65 8.90 -14.58
C PRO A 107 32.12 9.18 -14.26
N ARG A 108 32.84 9.82 -15.19
CA ARG A 108 34.24 10.22 -14.98
C ARG A 108 34.30 11.42 -14.02
N GLY A 109 34.93 11.23 -12.85
CA GLY A 109 35.12 12.26 -11.81
C GLY A 109 34.86 11.69 -10.42
N VAL A 110 35.74 11.96 -9.44
CA VAL A 110 35.71 11.30 -8.12
C VAL A 110 34.39 11.59 -7.37
N VAL A 111 33.97 12.86 -7.32
CA VAL A 111 32.74 13.28 -6.63
C VAL A 111 31.49 12.71 -7.31
N SER A 112 31.43 12.75 -8.64
CA SER A 112 30.32 12.20 -9.42
C SER A 112 30.18 10.69 -9.26
N ARG A 113 31.30 9.95 -9.17
CA ARG A 113 31.28 8.50 -8.86
C ARG A 113 30.78 8.22 -7.45
N LEU A 114 31.18 9.02 -6.46
CA LEU A 114 30.72 8.84 -5.09
C LEU A 114 29.22 9.07 -4.96
N ILE A 115 28.70 10.15 -5.55
CA ILE A 115 27.26 10.47 -5.49
C ILE A 115 26.43 9.46 -6.28
N ALA A 116 26.86 9.11 -7.50
CA ALA A 116 26.18 8.11 -8.32
C ALA A 116 26.25 6.72 -7.66
N GLY A 117 27.44 6.31 -7.23
CA GLY A 117 27.68 5.03 -6.55
C GLY A 117 26.94 4.91 -5.22
N ALA A 118 26.79 5.98 -4.44
CA ALA A 118 26.00 5.98 -3.21
C ALA A 118 24.51 5.82 -3.50
N ARG A 119 23.94 6.59 -4.44
CA ARG A 119 22.51 6.47 -4.82
C ARG A 119 22.18 5.09 -5.38
N ILE A 120 23.06 4.58 -6.22
CA ILE A 120 22.94 3.27 -6.84
C ILE A 120 23.13 2.16 -5.81
N GLY A 121 24.13 2.27 -4.93
CA GLY A 121 24.39 1.31 -3.85
C GLY A 121 23.26 1.25 -2.82
N ILE A 122 22.63 2.38 -2.49
CA ILE A 122 21.41 2.43 -1.66
C ILE A 122 20.25 1.70 -2.36
N SER A 123 20.05 1.92 -3.67
CA SER A 123 19.02 1.21 -4.44
C SER A 123 19.35 -0.30 -4.59
N ALA A 124 20.60 -0.67 -4.84
CA ALA A 124 21.03 -2.07 -4.87
C ALA A 124 20.88 -2.76 -3.49
N ALA A 125 21.11 -2.03 -2.39
CA ALA A 125 20.88 -2.53 -1.03
C ALA A 125 19.37 -2.72 -0.74
N SER A 126 18.50 -1.95 -1.40
CA SER A 126 17.06 -2.02 -1.21
C SER A 126 16.46 -3.37 -1.63
N THR A 127 17.10 -4.13 -2.53
CA THR A 127 16.63 -5.47 -2.94
C THR A 127 16.72 -6.53 -1.84
N ARG A 128 17.47 -6.28 -0.75
CA ARG A 128 17.46 -7.12 0.46
C ARG A 128 16.44 -6.68 1.50
N LEU A 129 15.80 -5.53 1.31
CA LEU A 129 14.84 -5.04 2.29
C LEU A 129 13.69 -6.03 2.38
N GLU A 130 13.33 -6.30 3.62
CA GLU A 130 12.03 -6.88 3.91
C GLU A 130 10.94 -5.90 3.47
N LEU A 131 9.76 -6.44 3.24
CA LEU A 131 8.60 -5.72 2.77
C LEU A 131 8.27 -4.53 3.67
N GLN A 132 8.50 -4.67 4.99
CA GLN A 132 8.39 -3.57 5.94
C GLN A 132 9.35 -2.42 5.61
N GLY A 133 10.60 -2.70 5.26
CA GLY A 133 11.58 -1.69 4.86
C GLY A 133 11.17 -0.95 3.58
N TRP A 134 10.57 -1.65 2.62
CA TRP A 134 10.00 -1.03 1.42
C TRP A 134 8.81 -0.13 1.73
N ILE A 135 7.85 -0.62 2.51
CA ILE A 135 6.67 0.13 2.97
C ILE A 135 7.08 1.37 3.78
N SER A 136 8.12 1.25 4.61
CA SER A 136 8.60 2.32 5.47
C SER A 136 9.46 3.36 4.74
N GLY A 137 10.36 2.91 3.87
CA GLY A 137 11.49 3.71 3.39
C GLY A 137 11.39 4.19 1.95
N TRP A 138 10.55 3.58 1.11
CA TRP A 138 10.54 3.92 -0.31
C TRP A 138 9.95 5.31 -0.58
N PRO A 139 10.68 6.23 -1.25
CA PRO A 139 10.20 7.60 -1.46
C PRO A 139 8.92 7.71 -2.28
N GLY A 140 8.64 6.75 -3.18
CA GLY A 140 7.43 6.73 -4.03
C GLY A 140 6.12 6.57 -3.25
N PHE A 141 6.19 6.24 -1.95
CA PHE A 141 5.02 6.15 -1.09
C PHE A 141 4.76 7.39 -0.22
N ARG A 142 5.59 8.43 -0.30
CA ARG A 142 5.42 9.63 0.56
C ARG A 142 4.11 10.38 0.28
N ASP A 143 3.66 10.39 -0.96
CA ASP A 143 2.49 11.09 -1.47
C ASP A 143 1.36 10.14 -1.91
N ILE A 144 1.42 8.87 -1.49
CA ILE A 144 0.45 7.85 -1.91
C ILE A 144 -1.00 8.21 -1.55
N GLU A 145 -1.25 8.69 -0.33
CA GLU A 145 -2.60 9.06 0.10
C GLU A 145 -3.18 10.23 -0.71
N PRO A 146 -2.48 11.37 -0.88
CA PRO A 146 -2.92 12.43 -1.79
C PRO A 146 -3.24 11.93 -3.20
N ARG A 147 -2.37 11.11 -3.81
CA ARG A 147 -2.58 10.57 -5.16
C ARG A 147 -3.89 9.77 -5.27
N TYR A 148 -4.17 8.90 -4.30
CA TYR A 148 -5.41 8.13 -4.31
C TYR A 148 -6.65 8.97 -4.02
N LEU A 149 -6.58 9.95 -3.11
CA LEU A 149 -7.71 10.84 -2.85
C LEU A 149 -8.06 11.71 -4.06
N GLU A 150 -7.06 12.22 -4.75
CA GLU A 150 -7.22 12.99 -5.99
C GLU A 150 -7.78 12.12 -7.13
N ALA A 151 -7.35 10.87 -7.24
CA ALA A 151 -7.91 9.91 -8.20
C ALA A 151 -9.37 9.55 -7.86
N LEU A 152 -9.71 9.41 -6.58
CA LEU A 152 -11.08 9.20 -6.12
C LEU A 152 -11.99 10.43 -6.34
N GLU A 153 -11.45 11.66 -6.25
CA GLU A 153 -12.19 12.87 -6.67
C GLU A 153 -12.37 12.92 -8.18
N THR A 154 -11.31 12.62 -8.95
CA THR A 154 -11.36 12.60 -10.42
C THR A 154 -12.36 11.57 -10.95
N SER A 155 -12.48 10.41 -10.29
CA SER A 155 -13.46 9.38 -10.64
C SER A 155 -14.88 9.67 -10.12
N GLY A 156 -15.10 10.77 -9.41
CA GLY A 156 -16.41 11.15 -8.87
C GLY A 156 -16.87 10.33 -7.67
N LEU A 157 -15.96 9.67 -6.98
CA LEU A 157 -16.25 8.90 -5.75
C LEU A 157 -16.16 9.79 -4.50
N LEU A 158 -15.23 10.75 -4.50
CA LEU A 158 -15.03 11.73 -3.43
C LEU A 158 -15.18 13.17 -3.94
N THR A 159 -15.34 14.11 -3.01
CA THR A 159 -15.29 15.55 -3.24
C THR A 159 -14.32 16.17 -2.25
N ALA A 160 -13.39 17.01 -2.74
CA ALA A 160 -12.45 17.70 -1.87
C ALA A 160 -12.98 19.09 -1.48
N HIS A 161 -13.23 19.26 -0.19
CA HIS A 161 -13.59 20.52 0.45
C HIS A 161 -12.32 21.26 0.88
N ARG A 162 -11.87 22.18 0.03
CA ARG A 162 -10.66 22.99 0.27
C ARG A 162 -11.03 24.24 1.08
N ARG A 163 -10.53 24.36 2.31
CA ARG A 163 -10.72 25.53 3.20
C ARG A 163 -9.38 26.09 3.67
N ARG A 164 -9.37 27.28 4.25
CA ARG A 164 -8.19 27.86 4.93
C ARG A 164 -8.48 28.08 6.41
N VAL A 165 -7.59 27.61 7.27
CA VAL A 165 -7.59 27.87 8.72
C VAL A 165 -6.73 29.11 8.97
N LEU A 166 -7.28 30.08 9.73
CA LEU A 166 -6.63 31.38 9.99
C LEU A 166 -6.17 32.14 8.72
N GLY A 167 -6.81 31.89 7.57
CA GLY A 167 -6.51 32.54 6.29
C GLY A 167 -5.24 32.07 5.55
N ILE A 168 -4.34 31.33 6.21
CA ILE A 168 -3.03 30.96 5.66
C ILE A 168 -2.75 29.46 5.60
N VAL A 169 -3.38 28.63 6.44
CA VAL A 169 -3.12 27.18 6.45
C VAL A 169 -4.20 26.48 5.63
N PRO A 170 -3.91 25.98 4.41
CA PRO A 170 -4.88 25.22 3.64
C PRO A 170 -5.22 23.91 4.37
N ARG A 171 -6.50 23.58 4.43
CA ARG A 171 -7.02 22.33 4.98
C ARG A 171 -8.01 21.73 3.98
N THR A 172 -7.70 20.55 3.48
CA THR A 172 -8.58 19.79 2.59
C THR A 172 -9.29 18.72 3.40
N THR A 173 -10.61 18.69 3.33
CA THR A 173 -11.44 17.61 3.89
C THR A 173 -12.09 16.87 2.73
N TRP A 174 -12.08 15.54 2.77
CA TRP A 174 -12.64 14.72 1.70
C TRP A 174 -13.95 14.11 2.17
N SER A 175 -15.01 14.22 1.36
CA SER A 175 -16.27 13.54 1.63
C SER A 175 -16.67 12.66 0.46
N VAL A 176 -17.43 11.61 0.74
CA VAL A 176 -17.99 10.76 -0.31
C VAL A 176 -19.07 11.50 -1.09
N VAL A 177 -19.11 11.30 -2.41
CA VAL A 177 -20.16 11.88 -3.28
C VAL A 177 -21.51 11.23 -3.02
N SER A 178 -21.51 9.91 -2.81
CA SER A 178 -22.70 9.13 -2.49
C SER A 178 -22.39 8.16 -1.34
N PRO A 179 -23.22 8.09 -0.29
CA PRO A 179 -23.07 7.11 0.79
C PRO A 179 -23.03 5.65 0.30
N GLU A 180 -23.58 5.36 -0.89
CA GLU A 180 -23.51 4.04 -1.51
C GLU A 180 -22.08 3.58 -1.77
N HIS A 181 -21.15 4.49 -2.11
CA HIS A 181 -19.76 4.10 -2.38
C HIS A 181 -19.06 3.57 -1.12
N ALA A 182 -19.30 4.22 0.01
CA ALA A 182 -18.80 3.81 1.32
C ALA A 182 -19.47 2.51 1.80
N ARG A 183 -20.79 2.40 1.63
CA ARG A 183 -21.54 1.17 1.96
C ARG A 183 -21.07 -0.02 1.12
N HIS A 184 -20.81 0.19 -0.16
CA HIS A 184 -20.25 -0.85 -1.02
C HIS A 184 -18.87 -1.29 -0.55
N ALA A 185 -17.95 -0.36 -0.25
CA ALA A 185 -16.62 -0.70 0.25
C ALA A 185 -16.68 -1.48 1.58
N ALA A 186 -17.54 -1.05 2.51
CA ALA A 186 -17.77 -1.75 3.76
C ALA A 186 -18.37 -3.16 3.55
N ALA A 187 -19.32 -3.30 2.61
CA ALA A 187 -19.92 -4.59 2.25
C ALA A 187 -18.91 -5.54 1.60
N THR A 188 -18.02 -5.04 0.73
CA THR A 188 -16.94 -5.82 0.13
C THR A 188 -15.97 -6.33 1.19
N ILE A 189 -15.62 -5.49 2.17
CA ILE A 189 -14.80 -5.91 3.32
C ILE A 189 -15.54 -6.95 4.16
N ASP A 190 -16.81 -6.74 4.45
CA ASP A 190 -17.60 -7.68 5.24
C ASP A 190 -17.75 -9.04 4.56
N GLU A 191 -17.96 -9.06 3.25
CA GLU A 191 -17.96 -10.30 2.47
C GLU A 191 -16.60 -11.01 2.53
N ALA A 192 -15.50 -10.27 2.38
CA ALA A 192 -14.16 -10.84 2.52
C ALA A 192 -13.92 -11.42 3.92
N VAL A 193 -14.32 -10.69 4.98
CA VAL A 193 -14.24 -11.19 6.36
C VAL A 193 -15.10 -12.43 6.54
N ARG A 194 -16.35 -12.43 6.05
CA ARG A 194 -17.22 -13.61 6.18
C ARG A 194 -16.62 -14.84 5.49
N ALA A 195 -16.05 -14.67 4.31
CA ALA A 195 -15.39 -15.75 3.60
C ALA A 195 -14.14 -16.26 4.34
N VAL A 196 -13.25 -15.38 4.77
CA VAL A 196 -11.94 -15.78 5.34
C VAL A 196 -12.04 -16.20 6.80
N VAL A 197 -12.82 -15.48 7.61
CA VAL A 197 -12.93 -15.69 9.07
C VAL A 197 -13.90 -16.82 9.39
N TYR A 198 -15.05 -16.87 8.72
CA TYR A 198 -16.10 -17.86 9.02
C TYR A 198 -16.19 -18.99 7.99
N GLY A 199 -15.40 -18.96 6.91
CA GLY A 199 -15.50 -19.95 5.84
C GLY A 199 -16.84 -19.86 5.08
N ALA A 200 -17.50 -18.71 5.10
CA ALA A 200 -18.80 -18.54 4.48
C ALA A 200 -18.68 -18.42 2.94
N GLY A 201 -19.41 -19.24 2.20
CA GLY A 201 -19.46 -19.18 0.73
C GLY A 201 -19.24 -20.56 0.08
N PRO A 202 -19.44 -20.66 -1.25
CA PRO A 202 -19.42 -21.94 -1.97
C PRO A 202 -17.99 -22.47 -2.26
N GLY A 203 -16.93 -21.81 -1.79
CA GLY A 203 -15.56 -22.19 -2.12
C GLY A 203 -14.50 -21.57 -1.22
N ALA A 204 -13.24 -21.85 -1.52
CA ALA A 204 -12.11 -21.26 -0.82
C ALA A 204 -12.09 -19.73 -0.98
N PRO A 205 -11.73 -18.96 0.07
CA PRO A 205 -11.63 -17.51 -0.02
C PRO A 205 -10.68 -17.07 -1.13
N SER A 206 -11.04 -16.02 -1.86
CA SER A 206 -10.16 -15.49 -2.91
C SER A 206 -8.87 -14.90 -2.30
N PRO A 207 -7.73 -14.95 -3.01
CA PRO A 207 -6.50 -14.30 -2.54
C PRO A 207 -6.67 -12.81 -2.23
N ARG A 208 -7.52 -12.12 -3.03
CA ARG A 208 -7.90 -10.73 -2.79
C ARG A 208 -8.63 -10.54 -1.46
N ALA A 209 -9.57 -11.43 -1.11
CA ALA A 209 -10.29 -11.37 0.15
C ALA A 209 -9.34 -11.55 1.34
N VAL A 210 -8.39 -12.49 1.24
CA VAL A 210 -7.35 -12.70 2.28
C VAL A 210 -6.50 -11.45 2.45
N CYS A 211 -6.04 -10.83 1.35
CA CYS A 211 -5.28 -9.57 1.39
C CYS A 211 -6.09 -8.45 2.04
N LEU A 212 -7.36 -8.29 1.66
CA LEU A 212 -8.23 -7.25 2.20
C LEU A 212 -8.43 -7.41 3.71
N VAL A 213 -8.67 -8.65 4.19
CA VAL A 213 -8.79 -8.94 5.62
C VAL A 213 -7.49 -8.65 6.36
N ALA A 214 -6.34 -9.08 5.81
CA ALA A 214 -5.03 -8.81 6.41
C ALA A 214 -4.74 -7.30 6.51
N LEU A 215 -5.11 -6.52 5.49
CA LEU A 215 -4.95 -5.06 5.47
C LEU A 215 -5.91 -4.37 6.45
N VAL A 216 -7.14 -4.86 6.59
CA VAL A 216 -8.11 -4.36 7.58
C VAL A 216 -7.59 -4.53 9.01
N GLY A 217 -7.01 -5.68 9.35
CA GLY A 217 -6.33 -5.88 10.64
C GLY A 217 -5.17 -4.91 10.83
N SER A 218 -4.27 -4.85 9.85
CA SER A 218 -3.08 -3.98 9.94
C SER A 218 -3.37 -2.47 9.97
N SER A 219 -4.58 -2.05 9.57
CA SER A 219 -4.96 -0.64 9.47
C SER A 219 -5.61 -0.06 10.72
N GLY A 220 -5.99 -0.91 11.69
CA GLY A 220 -6.83 -0.50 12.81
C GLY A 220 -8.31 -0.29 12.44
N LEU A 221 -8.71 -0.56 11.18
CA LEU A 221 -10.09 -0.45 10.73
C LEU A 221 -11.02 -1.49 11.36
N ALA A 222 -10.49 -2.65 11.76
CA ALA A 222 -11.26 -3.71 12.39
C ALA A 222 -12.07 -3.22 13.60
N MET A 223 -11.50 -2.31 14.41
CA MET A 223 -12.19 -1.74 15.59
C MET A 223 -13.41 -0.88 15.21
N ARG A 224 -13.36 -0.22 14.06
CA ARG A 224 -14.46 0.64 13.58
C ARG A 224 -15.52 -0.14 12.82
N LEU A 225 -15.12 -1.12 12.03
CA LEU A 225 -16.03 -1.94 11.23
C LEU A 225 -16.77 -2.98 12.09
N TYR A 226 -16.12 -3.49 13.13
CA TYR A 226 -16.67 -4.50 14.03
C TYR A 226 -16.62 -4.02 15.46
N PRO A 227 -17.44 -3.03 15.89
CA PRO A 227 -17.37 -2.46 17.23
C PRO A 227 -17.96 -3.39 18.31
N GLY A 228 -17.60 -3.16 19.57
CA GLY A 228 -18.23 -3.79 20.73
C GLY A 228 -17.67 -5.18 21.12
N PRO A 229 -18.03 -5.69 22.31
CA PRO A 229 -17.47 -6.94 22.85
C PRO A 229 -17.91 -8.19 22.09
N GLY A 230 -19.12 -8.21 21.51
CA GLY A 230 -19.62 -9.35 20.74
C GLY A 230 -18.81 -9.69 19.48
N ASN A 231 -18.05 -8.71 18.97
CA ASN A 231 -17.19 -8.85 17.80
C ASN A 231 -15.71 -9.12 18.16
N GLN A 232 -15.39 -9.37 19.44
CA GLN A 232 -14.00 -9.59 19.86
C GLN A 232 -13.38 -10.78 19.11
N GLY A 233 -14.06 -11.92 19.04
CA GLY A 233 -13.55 -13.11 18.34
C GLY A 233 -13.32 -12.88 16.84
N THR A 234 -14.14 -12.02 16.19
CA THR A 234 -13.91 -11.61 14.81
C THR A 234 -12.61 -10.82 14.68
N ARG A 235 -12.38 -9.85 15.56
CA ARG A 235 -11.16 -9.03 15.56
C ARG A 235 -9.91 -9.86 15.85
N ASP A 236 -9.97 -10.75 16.84
CA ASP A 236 -8.86 -11.66 17.16
C ASP A 236 -8.49 -12.55 15.97
N ARG A 237 -9.50 -13.04 15.25
CA ARG A 237 -9.28 -13.88 14.07
C ARG A 237 -8.72 -13.08 12.89
N ILE A 238 -9.18 -11.85 12.68
CA ILE A 238 -8.60 -10.92 11.69
C ILE A 238 -7.13 -10.69 12.01
N GLU A 239 -6.78 -10.42 13.27
CA GLU A 239 -5.40 -10.19 13.70
C GLU A 239 -4.51 -11.41 13.42
N GLN A 240 -4.98 -12.61 13.79
CA GLN A 240 -4.26 -13.85 13.50
C GLN A 240 -3.99 -14.06 12.00
N ILE A 241 -4.94 -13.67 11.14
CA ILE A 241 -4.76 -13.71 9.67
C ILE A 241 -3.74 -12.66 9.24
N THR A 242 -3.80 -11.45 9.79
CA THR A 242 -2.85 -10.37 9.52
C THR A 242 -1.42 -10.77 9.88
N GLU A 243 -1.20 -11.37 11.04
CA GLU A 243 0.12 -11.86 11.49
C GLU A 243 0.69 -12.95 10.57
N GLY A 244 -0.17 -13.83 10.05
CA GLY A 244 0.21 -14.88 9.11
C GLY A 244 0.40 -14.41 7.66
N HIS A 245 -0.06 -13.20 7.32
CA HIS A 245 -0.01 -12.68 5.96
C HIS A 245 1.23 -11.81 5.72
N PRO A 246 2.07 -12.08 4.70
CA PRO A 246 3.32 -11.36 4.47
C PRO A 246 3.18 -9.83 4.44
N ILE A 247 2.20 -9.33 3.68
CA ILE A 247 1.93 -7.89 3.58
C ILE A 247 1.28 -7.33 4.86
N GLY A 248 0.39 -8.10 5.50
CA GLY A 248 -0.33 -7.64 6.69
C GLY A 248 0.62 -7.45 7.87
N ALA A 249 1.49 -8.43 8.09
CA ALA A 249 2.55 -8.39 9.08
C ALA A 249 3.54 -7.24 8.81
N ALA A 250 3.96 -7.06 7.54
CA ALA A 250 4.89 -6.00 7.17
C ALA A 250 4.31 -4.58 7.38
N VAL A 251 3.03 -4.36 7.07
CA VAL A 251 2.33 -3.09 7.34
C VAL A 251 2.24 -2.84 8.84
N SER A 252 1.85 -3.86 9.62
CA SER A 252 1.71 -3.75 11.07
C SER A 252 3.05 -3.39 11.72
N ALA A 253 4.13 -4.06 11.31
CA ALA A 253 5.49 -3.74 11.76
C ALA A 253 5.93 -2.33 11.37
N ALA A 254 5.60 -1.86 10.15
CA ALA A 254 5.91 -0.50 9.71
C ALA A 254 5.17 0.57 10.53
N ARG A 255 3.88 0.35 10.83
CA ARG A 255 3.06 1.25 11.64
C ARG A 255 3.53 1.29 13.08
N GLU A 256 3.84 0.14 13.65
CA GLU A 256 4.35 0.02 15.03
C GLU A 256 5.69 0.75 15.18
N ALA A 257 6.58 0.65 14.18
CA ALA A 257 7.84 1.39 14.17
C ALA A 257 7.61 2.92 14.15
N ASP A 258 6.69 3.40 13.30
CA ASP A 258 6.36 4.83 13.24
C ASP A 258 5.66 5.32 14.53
N TRP A 259 4.81 4.49 15.15
CA TRP A 259 4.18 4.80 16.43
C TRP A 259 5.23 5.00 17.52
N LYS A 260 6.16 4.05 17.67
CA LYS A 260 7.27 4.13 18.63
C LYS A 260 8.17 5.34 18.39
N ALA A 261 8.43 5.68 17.12
CA ALA A 261 9.20 6.87 16.78
C ALA A 261 8.47 8.15 17.24
N ARG A 262 7.14 8.23 17.06
CA ARG A 262 6.34 9.38 17.51
C ARG A 262 6.29 9.54 19.04
N GLU A 263 6.33 8.44 19.80
CA GLU A 263 6.35 8.49 21.28
C GLU A 263 7.71 8.88 21.85
N ALA A 264 8.79 8.74 21.08
CA ALA A 264 10.15 9.07 21.50
C ALA A 264 10.54 10.53 21.27
N ASP A 265 9.77 11.26 20.44
CA ASP A 265 9.93 12.69 20.11
C ASP A 265 9.14 13.59 21.08
#